data_AF-A0A7S1RPR2-F1
#
_entry.id   AF-A0A7S1RPR2-F1
#
_cell.length_a   1.000
_cell.length_b   1.000
_cell.length_c   1.000
_cell.angle_alpha   90.00
_cell.angle_beta   90.00
_cell.angle_gamma   90.00
#
_symmetry.space_group_name_H-M   'P 1'
#
loop_
_entity.id
_entity.type
_entity.pdbx_description
1 polymer ?
#
loop_
_entity_poly.entity_id
_entity_poly.type
_entity_poly.pdbx_seq_one_letter_code
_entity_poly.pdbx_strand_id
1 'polypeptide(L)'
;RVGREVASAQPPPPPAELPRELSMEDLQQFGHRYGEADSLLEALDSGSTALVKGSWLLKHAESGGVLPRRQDMPAEGLWDARELRGARIATRKMVRNVPIVALSYCWATPPHPDPDGEQLQRLKTVLKLILQNCKDLAVFLDFCSLFQKPFDDDAQQKAFGEGLRNVNLWYTHQLTWVWRLTRVPQGVKPYDQRGWPFFEQCVAGLVKDADMVLDIGVEGQEACKHYQQLEAMCTAGRGPPLVPRLFNSHLSSKAFTNNADHSFVENKYLQTFTEVMASADELIYSSLAWGAEEMHHVVAVLPWCKNLQHLYLAGNRITDVSELASALASNQMLKTLSLGNNEIADISGFGRALVSCKAMETLKLHNNKISDIGVFTRSLAKNTTLASLRLQDNSFSDAQRQGLERAWVARGGDPEQLFL
;
A
#
# COMPACT_ATOMS: atom_id res chain seq x y z
N ARG A 1 -43.10 -29.04 7.13
CA ARG A 1 -41.84 -29.83 7.02
C ARG A 1 -41.69 -30.26 5.56
N VAL A 2 -40.96 -29.49 4.77
CA VAL A 2 -40.38 -29.94 3.50
C VAL A 2 -39.00 -29.29 3.45
N GLY A 3 -37.97 -30.11 3.64
CA GLY A 3 -36.58 -29.67 3.64
C GLY A 3 -36.14 -29.29 2.23
N ARG A 4 -35.53 -28.12 2.09
CA ARG A 4 -34.69 -27.81 0.93
C ARG A 4 -33.28 -28.27 1.29
N GLU A 5 -32.81 -29.26 0.54
CA GLU A 5 -31.41 -29.66 0.49
C GLU A 5 -30.56 -28.43 0.21
N VAL A 6 -29.63 -28.15 1.13
CA VAL A 6 -28.53 -27.23 0.89
C VAL A 6 -27.57 -27.98 -0.03
N ALA A 7 -27.67 -27.74 -1.34
CA ALA A 7 -26.63 -28.15 -2.26
C ALA A 7 -25.33 -27.48 -1.81
N SER A 8 -24.34 -28.29 -1.42
CA SER A 8 -22.99 -27.83 -1.10
C SER A 8 -22.43 -27.14 -2.34
N ALA A 9 -22.40 -25.81 -2.32
CA ALA A 9 -21.74 -25.04 -3.35
C ALA A 9 -20.28 -25.49 -3.39
N GLN A 10 -19.86 -26.06 -4.52
CA GLN A 10 -18.43 -26.26 -4.78
C GLN A 10 -17.74 -24.90 -4.64
N PRO A 11 -16.54 -24.85 -4.03
CA PRO A 11 -15.77 -23.62 -3.95
C PRO A 11 -15.58 -23.07 -5.37
N PRO A 12 -15.59 -21.74 -5.57
CA PRO A 12 -15.31 -21.15 -6.87
C PRO A 12 -13.96 -21.68 -7.39
N PRO A 13 -13.82 -21.90 -8.71
CA PRO A 13 -12.55 -22.31 -9.27
C PRO A 13 -11.48 -21.28 -8.85
N PRO A 14 -10.24 -21.72 -8.60
CA PRO A 14 -9.16 -20.79 -8.27
C PRO A 14 -9.10 -19.70 -9.34
N PRO A 15 -8.83 -18.43 -8.95
CA PRO A 15 -8.56 -17.39 -9.93
C PRO A 15 -7.50 -17.90 -10.92
N ALA A 16 -7.73 -17.67 -12.21
CA ALA A 16 -6.84 -18.10 -13.28
C ALA A 16 -5.39 -17.77 -12.91
N GLU A 17 -4.51 -18.75 -12.99
CA GLU A 17 -3.07 -18.53 -12.92
C GLU A 17 -2.67 -17.41 -13.89
N LEU A 18 -1.59 -16.68 -13.55
CA LEU A 18 -1.01 -15.59 -14.34
C LEU A 18 -1.18 -15.83 -15.86
N PRO A 19 -1.96 -15.00 -16.58
CA PRO A 19 -2.50 -15.38 -17.90
C PRO A 19 -1.47 -15.49 -19.05
N ARG A 20 -0.18 -15.26 -18.80
CA ARG A 20 0.96 -15.48 -19.71
C ARG A 20 2.26 -15.14 -18.95
N GLU A 21 3.41 -15.62 -19.42
CA GLU A 21 4.69 -15.06 -18.95
C GLU A 21 4.70 -13.54 -19.20
N LEU A 22 4.99 -12.76 -18.15
CA LEU A 22 5.05 -11.30 -18.23
C LEU A 22 6.33 -10.89 -18.95
N SER A 23 6.19 -10.08 -20.00
CA SER A 23 7.31 -9.50 -20.74
C SER A 23 7.89 -8.28 -20.00
N MET A 24 9.10 -7.85 -20.39
CA MET A 24 9.66 -6.60 -19.88
C MET A 24 8.81 -5.38 -20.24
N GLU A 25 8.14 -5.40 -21.40
CA GLU A 25 7.22 -4.35 -21.83
C GLU A 25 5.98 -4.29 -20.91
N ASP A 26 5.41 -5.44 -20.52
CA ASP A 26 4.32 -5.50 -19.55
C ASP A 26 4.76 -4.86 -18.22
N LEU A 27 5.95 -5.22 -17.70
CA LEU A 27 6.47 -4.67 -16.45
C LEU A 27 6.68 -3.15 -16.52
N GLN A 28 7.20 -2.65 -17.65
CA GLN A 28 7.39 -1.21 -17.86
C GLN A 28 6.06 -0.47 -17.93
N GLN A 29 5.07 -1.03 -18.63
CA GLN A 29 3.73 -0.44 -18.73
C GLN A 29 3.05 -0.38 -17.35
N PHE A 30 3.17 -1.44 -16.55
CA PHE A 30 2.63 -1.47 -15.19
C PHE A 30 3.36 -0.46 -14.28
N GLY A 31 4.69 -0.37 -14.38
CA GLY A 31 5.49 0.61 -13.67
C GLY A 31 5.06 2.04 -13.98
N HIS A 32 4.89 2.39 -15.26
CA HIS A 32 4.36 3.68 -15.69
C HIS A 32 2.97 3.94 -15.10
N ARG A 33 2.07 2.95 -15.18
CA ARG A 33 0.68 3.05 -14.72
C ARG A 33 0.55 3.32 -13.22
N TYR A 34 1.44 2.80 -12.37
CA TYR A 34 1.31 2.92 -10.91
C TYR A 34 2.41 3.74 -10.24
N GLY A 35 3.46 4.14 -10.97
CA GLY A 35 4.60 4.89 -10.45
C GLY A 35 4.71 6.32 -11.00
N GLU A 36 4.19 6.59 -12.19
CA GLU A 36 4.43 7.86 -12.90
C GLU A 36 3.22 8.79 -12.88
N ALA A 37 3.49 10.07 -12.57
CA ALA A 37 2.48 11.12 -12.47
C ALA A 37 1.63 11.29 -13.75
N ASP A 38 2.19 11.00 -14.93
CA ASP A 38 1.49 11.11 -16.20
C ASP A 38 0.27 10.19 -16.27
N SER A 39 0.33 8.99 -15.70
CA SER A 39 -0.81 8.06 -15.66
C SER A 39 -2.02 8.61 -14.87
N LEU A 40 -1.76 9.36 -13.79
CA LEU A 40 -2.79 10.07 -13.02
C LEU A 40 -3.40 11.20 -13.83
N LEU A 41 -2.58 11.95 -14.58
CA LEU A 41 -3.04 13.06 -15.40
C LEU A 41 -3.83 12.58 -16.61
N GLU A 42 -3.42 11.49 -17.26
CA GLU A 42 -4.17 10.82 -18.33
C GLU A 42 -5.57 10.39 -17.87
N ALA A 43 -5.66 9.85 -16.65
CA ALA A 43 -6.95 9.49 -16.06
C ALA A 43 -7.88 10.70 -15.87
N LEU A 44 -7.33 11.89 -15.56
CA LEU A 44 -8.11 13.13 -15.47
C LEU A 44 -8.46 13.70 -16.85
N ASP A 45 -7.52 13.66 -17.79
CA ASP A 45 -7.70 14.16 -19.17
C ASP A 45 -8.79 13.35 -19.90
N SER A 46 -9.04 12.09 -19.52
CA SER A 46 -10.17 11.29 -20.04
C SER A 46 -11.55 11.85 -19.69
N GLY A 47 -11.65 12.69 -18.65
CA GLY A 47 -12.92 13.18 -18.10
C GLY A 47 -13.76 12.13 -17.36
N SER A 48 -13.29 10.88 -17.29
CA SER A 48 -14.00 9.78 -16.59
C SER A 48 -13.96 9.92 -15.07
N THR A 49 -12.98 10.66 -14.55
CA THR A 49 -12.79 10.96 -13.13
C THR A 49 -12.47 12.43 -12.94
N ALA A 50 -12.85 12.99 -11.79
CA ALA A 50 -12.33 14.27 -11.34
C ALA A 50 -11.97 14.27 -9.86
N LEU A 51 -11.17 15.26 -9.47
CA LEU A 51 -10.71 15.43 -8.10
C LEU A 51 -11.32 16.70 -7.51
N VAL A 52 -11.74 16.60 -6.25
CA VAL A 52 -12.31 17.70 -5.49
C VAL A 52 -11.18 18.52 -4.85
N LYS A 53 -11.28 19.84 -4.85
CA LYS A 53 -10.34 20.71 -4.13
C LYS A 53 -10.54 20.55 -2.62
N GLY A 54 -9.48 20.23 -1.89
CA GLY A 54 -9.54 20.08 -0.43
C GLY A 54 -9.97 21.36 0.28
N SER A 55 -9.54 22.51 -0.22
CA SER A 55 -9.97 23.83 0.25
C SER A 55 -11.48 24.04 0.12
N TRP A 56 -12.07 23.63 -1.00
CA TRP A 56 -13.52 23.67 -1.21
C TRP A 56 -14.24 22.69 -0.27
N LEU A 57 -13.73 21.47 -0.15
CA LEU A 57 -14.32 20.43 0.70
C LEU A 57 -14.35 20.86 2.17
N LEU A 58 -13.29 21.51 2.66
CA LEU A 58 -13.24 22.07 4.01
C LEU A 58 -14.30 23.15 4.20
N LYS A 59 -14.38 24.13 3.29
CA LYS A 59 -15.38 25.20 3.37
C LYS A 59 -16.81 24.66 3.35
N HIS A 60 -17.07 23.68 2.49
CA HIS A 60 -18.37 23.02 2.37
C HIS A 60 -18.76 22.29 3.66
N ALA A 61 -17.81 21.58 4.26
CA ALA A 61 -17.99 20.95 5.57
C ALA A 61 -18.24 22.00 6.67
N GLU A 62 -17.50 23.11 6.70
CA GLU A 62 -17.70 24.18 7.69
C GLU A 62 -19.07 24.85 7.59
N SER A 63 -19.65 24.91 6.39
CA SER A 63 -21.03 25.38 6.19
C SER A 63 -22.12 24.36 6.54
N GLY A 64 -21.76 23.16 6.98
CA GLY A 64 -22.72 22.08 7.28
C GLY A 64 -23.31 21.44 6.01
N GLY A 65 -22.58 21.48 4.90
CA GLY A 65 -23.02 20.91 3.63
C GLY A 65 -23.00 19.38 3.62
N VAL A 66 -23.61 18.82 2.57
CA VAL A 66 -23.63 17.38 2.26
C VAL A 66 -22.92 17.16 0.92
N LEU A 67 -22.18 16.06 0.77
CA LEU A 67 -21.44 15.76 -0.47
C LEU A 67 -22.41 15.73 -1.68
N PRO A 68 -22.21 16.54 -2.72
CA PRO A 68 -23.03 16.46 -3.93
C PRO A 68 -22.51 15.34 -4.86
N ARG A 69 -23.36 14.86 -5.77
CA ARG A 69 -22.93 13.97 -6.86
C ARG A 69 -21.93 14.68 -7.75
N ARG A 70 -21.07 13.94 -8.45
CA ARG A 70 -20.13 14.47 -9.45
C ARG A 70 -20.75 15.49 -10.42
N GLN A 71 -21.92 15.24 -10.97
CA GLN A 71 -22.59 16.14 -11.92
C GLN A 71 -23.23 17.38 -11.26
N ASP A 72 -23.44 17.35 -9.95
CA ASP A 72 -23.99 18.47 -9.18
C ASP A 72 -22.87 19.31 -8.51
N MET A 73 -21.60 18.90 -8.66
CA MET A 73 -20.45 19.62 -8.12
C MET A 73 -20.28 20.98 -8.82
N PRO A 74 -20.08 22.08 -8.06
CA PRO A 74 -19.73 23.35 -8.67
C PRO A 74 -18.34 23.29 -9.31
N ALA A 75 -18.14 23.97 -10.43
CA ALA A 75 -16.89 23.91 -11.20
C ALA A 75 -15.69 24.36 -10.36
N GLU A 76 -15.84 25.36 -9.51
CA GLU A 76 -14.80 25.85 -8.60
C GLU A 76 -14.40 24.85 -7.51
N GLY A 77 -15.23 23.84 -7.25
CA GLY A 77 -14.93 22.77 -6.29
C GLY A 77 -14.05 21.66 -6.87
N LEU A 78 -13.77 21.71 -8.17
CA LEU A 78 -13.10 20.64 -8.91
C LEU A 78 -11.77 21.11 -9.45
N TRP A 79 -10.80 20.19 -9.48
CA TRP A 79 -9.55 20.42 -10.19
C TRP A 79 -9.74 20.31 -11.69
N ASP A 80 -9.20 21.28 -12.41
CA ASP A 80 -8.91 21.13 -13.84
C ASP A 80 -7.59 20.36 -14.02
N ALA A 81 -7.53 19.46 -15.01
CA ALA A 81 -6.35 18.62 -15.24
C ALA A 81 -5.11 19.45 -15.62
N ARG A 82 -5.27 20.56 -16.35
CA ARG A 82 -4.16 21.45 -16.71
C ARG A 82 -3.72 22.27 -15.50
N GLU A 83 -4.66 22.71 -14.66
CA GLU A 83 -4.36 23.37 -13.38
C GLU A 83 -3.53 22.45 -12.48
N LEU A 84 -3.93 21.19 -12.31
CA LEU A 84 -3.22 20.22 -11.47
C LEU A 84 -1.83 19.88 -12.04
N ARG A 85 -1.73 19.74 -13.37
CA ARG A 85 -0.44 19.55 -14.07
C ARG A 85 0.52 20.71 -13.80
N GLY A 86 0.04 21.95 -13.84
CA GLY A 86 0.83 23.15 -13.51
C GLY A 86 1.17 23.29 -12.03
N ALA A 87 0.30 22.81 -11.13
CA ALA A 87 0.51 22.84 -9.68
C ALA A 87 1.54 21.82 -9.18
N ARG A 88 1.89 20.82 -10.02
CA ARG A 88 2.77 19.67 -9.76
C ARG A 88 2.22 18.75 -8.68
N ILE A 89 2.16 17.46 -8.98
CA ILE A 89 1.73 16.42 -8.04
C ILE A 89 2.80 16.24 -6.95
N ALA A 90 2.37 16.13 -5.70
CA ALA A 90 3.28 15.87 -4.59
C ALA A 90 3.90 14.48 -4.71
N THR A 91 5.21 14.44 -4.51
CA THR A 91 5.95 13.21 -4.28
C THR A 91 6.50 13.26 -2.87
N ARG A 92 6.92 12.11 -2.34
CA ARG A 92 7.56 11.97 -1.03
C ARG A 92 8.65 13.02 -0.71
N LYS A 93 9.31 13.58 -1.73
CA LYS A 93 10.43 14.54 -1.59
C LYS A 93 10.02 16.02 -1.68
N MET A 94 8.76 16.35 -1.98
CA MET A 94 8.34 17.72 -2.33
C MET A 94 6.99 18.11 -1.70
N VAL A 95 6.99 18.47 -0.41
CA VAL A 95 5.80 18.85 0.38
C VAL A 95 5.09 20.13 -0.11
N ARG A 96 5.72 20.94 -0.98
CA ARG A 96 5.13 22.18 -1.52
C ARG A 96 4.21 21.97 -2.73
N ASN A 97 4.09 20.74 -3.22
CA ASN A 97 3.25 20.36 -4.35
C ASN A 97 1.84 19.95 -3.87
N VAL A 98 0.92 19.66 -4.80
CA VAL A 98 -0.47 19.26 -4.48
C VAL A 98 -0.53 17.75 -4.25
N PRO A 99 -0.84 17.27 -3.02
CA PRO A 99 -1.06 15.85 -2.80
C PRO A 99 -2.37 15.38 -3.43
N ILE A 100 -2.38 14.16 -3.96
CA ILE A 100 -3.60 13.48 -4.39
C ILE A 100 -3.98 12.47 -3.31
N VAL A 101 -5.18 12.57 -2.77
CA VAL A 101 -5.70 11.70 -1.71
C VAL A 101 -6.93 10.97 -2.22
N ALA A 102 -6.95 9.64 -2.13
CA ALA A 102 -8.16 8.85 -2.28
C ALA A 102 -8.78 8.55 -0.92
N LEU A 103 -10.06 8.89 -0.75
CA LEU A 103 -10.82 8.57 0.47
C LEU A 103 -11.52 7.22 0.31
N SER A 104 -11.18 6.26 1.16
CA SER A 104 -11.92 5.02 1.35
C SER A 104 -12.88 5.17 2.53
N TYR A 105 -14.17 4.95 2.30
CA TYR A 105 -15.23 5.21 3.27
C TYR A 105 -16.46 4.36 2.96
N CYS A 106 -17.41 4.31 3.90
CA CYS A 106 -18.61 3.50 3.75
C CYS A 106 -19.77 4.33 3.20
N TRP A 107 -20.54 3.72 2.30
CA TRP A 107 -21.84 4.26 1.95
C TRP A 107 -22.82 4.03 3.10
N ALA A 108 -23.34 5.12 3.69
CA ALA A 108 -24.31 5.06 4.77
C ALA A 108 -25.67 4.51 4.30
N THR A 109 -26.09 4.89 3.08
CA THR A 109 -27.33 4.41 2.46
C THR A 109 -27.10 4.04 0.98
N PRO A 110 -27.96 3.23 0.35
CA PRO A 110 -27.82 2.92 -1.08
C PRO A 110 -27.79 4.13 -2.04
N PRO A 111 -28.59 5.21 -1.86
CA PRO A 111 -28.57 6.35 -2.78
C PRO A 111 -27.48 7.39 -2.46
N HIS A 112 -26.97 7.43 -1.22
CA HIS A 112 -26.07 8.48 -0.80
C HIS A 112 -25.09 7.99 0.28
N PRO A 113 -23.78 8.26 0.14
CA PRO A 113 -22.81 7.73 1.08
C PRO A 113 -22.82 8.45 2.43
N ASP A 114 -23.22 9.72 2.46
CA ASP A 114 -23.22 10.54 3.68
C ASP A 114 -24.41 11.52 3.75
N PRO A 115 -25.67 11.03 3.83
CA PRO A 115 -26.87 11.85 3.62
C PRO A 115 -27.02 13.00 4.63
N ASP A 116 -26.45 12.84 5.83
CA ASP A 116 -26.51 13.84 6.90
C ASP A 116 -25.21 14.65 7.04
N GLY A 117 -24.22 14.41 6.16
CA GLY A 117 -22.93 15.09 6.20
C GLY A 117 -22.00 14.68 7.35
N GLU A 118 -22.34 13.66 8.14
CA GLU A 118 -21.59 13.24 9.33
C GLU A 118 -20.15 12.83 8.98
N GLN A 119 -19.98 12.06 7.90
CA GLN A 119 -18.65 11.64 7.46
C GLN A 119 -17.82 12.83 6.94
N LEU A 120 -18.44 13.74 6.17
CA LEU A 120 -17.80 14.98 5.74
C LEU A 120 -17.37 15.86 6.93
N GLN A 121 -18.19 15.94 7.99
CA GLN A 121 -17.82 16.68 9.20
C GLN A 121 -16.56 16.12 9.87
N ARG A 122 -16.32 14.81 9.80
CA ARG A 122 -15.12 14.16 10.38
C ARG A 122 -13.84 14.53 9.64
N LEU A 123 -13.93 14.90 8.36
CA LEU A 123 -12.78 15.30 7.54
C LEU A 123 -12.24 16.68 7.90
N LYS A 124 -13.01 17.54 8.58
CA LYS A 124 -12.65 18.96 8.81
C LYS A 124 -11.28 19.14 9.44
N THR A 125 -11.00 18.42 10.54
CA THR A 125 -9.71 18.56 11.25
C THR A 125 -8.56 18.11 10.35
N VAL A 126 -8.70 16.97 9.69
CA VAL A 126 -7.68 16.44 8.76
C VAL A 126 -7.40 17.42 7.62
N LEU A 127 -8.45 17.89 6.94
CA LEU A 127 -8.36 18.86 5.84
C LEU A 127 -7.70 20.16 6.32
N LYS A 128 -8.12 20.69 7.46
CA LYS A 128 -7.56 21.92 8.03
C LYS A 128 -6.06 21.77 8.33
N LEU A 129 -5.64 20.64 8.90
CA LEU A 129 -4.25 20.41 9.27
C LEU A 129 -3.36 20.19 8.04
N ILE A 130 -3.80 19.44 7.03
CA ILE A 130 -2.99 19.22 5.83
C ILE A 130 -2.86 20.49 4.99
N LEU A 131 -3.93 21.29 4.86
CA LEU A 131 -3.94 22.54 4.10
C LEU A 131 -3.05 23.64 4.71
N GLN A 132 -2.59 23.48 5.96
CA GLN A 132 -1.54 24.35 6.53
C GLN A 132 -0.14 24.02 5.97
N ASN A 133 0.03 22.86 5.36
CA ASN A 133 1.32 22.32 4.91
C ASN A 133 1.45 22.20 3.40
N CYS A 134 0.35 22.36 2.64
CA CYS A 134 0.34 22.35 1.18
C CYS A 134 -0.49 23.51 0.62
N LYS A 135 -0.35 23.81 -0.67
CA LYS A 135 -1.12 24.87 -1.34
C LYS A 135 -2.61 24.54 -1.36
N ASP A 136 -2.93 23.30 -1.72
CA ASP A 136 -4.26 22.70 -1.71
C ASP A 136 -4.10 21.18 -1.85
N LEU A 137 -5.20 20.44 -1.87
CA LEU A 137 -5.29 19.00 -1.98
C LEU A 137 -6.22 18.61 -3.14
N ALA A 138 -5.90 17.52 -3.84
CA ALA A 138 -6.77 16.93 -4.85
C ALA A 138 -7.36 15.62 -4.31
N VAL A 139 -8.65 15.61 -4.01
CA VAL A 139 -9.32 14.51 -3.33
C VAL A 139 -10.14 13.68 -4.31
N PHE A 140 -9.84 12.38 -4.41
CA PHE A 140 -10.70 11.40 -5.02
C PHE A 140 -11.72 10.90 -3.98
N LEU A 141 -13.00 11.16 -4.26
CA LEU A 141 -14.18 10.75 -3.49
C LEU A 141 -15.12 10.10 -4.50
N ASP A 142 -15.25 8.77 -4.53
CA ASP A 142 -16.00 8.05 -5.57
C ASP A 142 -17.34 8.72 -5.97
N PHE A 143 -18.13 9.19 -5.02
CA PHE A 143 -19.42 9.87 -5.21
C PHE A 143 -19.32 11.25 -5.88
N CYS A 144 -18.29 12.03 -5.54
CA CYS A 144 -18.04 13.36 -6.10
C CYS A 144 -17.12 13.31 -7.33
N SER A 145 -16.38 12.22 -7.51
CA SER A 145 -15.33 12.03 -8.50
C SER A 145 -15.80 11.25 -9.73
N LEU A 146 -16.74 10.33 -9.57
CA LEU A 146 -17.36 9.56 -10.64
C LEU A 146 -18.81 9.98 -10.81
N PHE A 147 -19.31 10.01 -12.06
CA PHE A 147 -20.73 10.30 -12.33
C PHE A 147 -21.64 9.31 -11.59
N GLN A 148 -22.77 9.79 -11.08
CA GLN A 148 -23.67 8.99 -10.25
C GLN A 148 -25.03 8.83 -10.91
N LYS A 149 -25.76 7.76 -10.57
CA LYS A 149 -27.16 7.61 -11.01
C LYS A 149 -28.08 8.59 -10.27
N PRO A 150 -29.20 9.03 -10.89
CA PRO A 150 -29.45 8.97 -12.33
C PRO A 150 -28.45 9.83 -13.11
N PHE A 151 -27.98 9.31 -14.24
CA PHE A 151 -27.12 10.02 -15.18
C PHE A 151 -27.94 10.99 -16.03
N ASP A 152 -27.38 12.14 -16.37
CA ASP A 152 -28.08 13.13 -17.20
C ASP A 152 -28.09 12.74 -18.68
N ASP A 153 -27.06 11.99 -19.12
CA ASP A 153 -26.91 11.51 -20.50
C ASP A 153 -26.07 10.21 -20.58
N ASP A 154 -26.01 9.62 -21.78
CA ASP A 154 -25.25 8.40 -22.06
C ASP A 154 -23.73 8.59 -21.92
N ALA A 155 -23.24 9.83 -22.09
CA ALA A 155 -21.81 10.13 -21.96
C ALA A 155 -21.38 10.00 -20.50
N GLN A 156 -22.18 10.48 -19.55
CA GLN A 156 -21.97 10.28 -18.12
C GLN A 156 -21.97 8.80 -17.73
N GLN A 157 -22.90 8.00 -18.29
CA GLN A 157 -22.93 6.56 -18.02
C GLN A 157 -21.65 5.86 -18.54
N LYS A 158 -21.20 6.21 -19.75
CA LYS A 158 -19.96 5.67 -20.31
C LYS A 158 -18.74 6.08 -19.47
N ALA A 159 -18.68 7.35 -19.07
CA ALA A 159 -17.63 7.91 -18.22
C ALA A 159 -17.59 7.22 -16.85
N PHE A 160 -18.74 6.96 -16.22
CA PHE A 160 -18.81 6.18 -14.99
C PHE A 160 -18.21 4.77 -15.15
N GLY A 161 -18.58 4.06 -16.24
CA GLY A 161 -18.05 2.73 -16.51
C GLY A 161 -16.53 2.72 -16.75
N GLU A 162 -15.99 3.77 -17.35
CA GLU A 162 -14.54 3.95 -17.53
C GLU A 162 -13.83 4.30 -16.23
N GLY A 163 -14.38 5.22 -15.44
CA GLY A 163 -13.85 5.58 -14.13
C GLY A 163 -13.84 4.40 -13.17
N LEU A 164 -14.90 3.59 -13.16
CA LEU A 164 -14.95 2.36 -12.34
C LEU A 164 -13.91 1.32 -12.78
N ARG A 165 -13.64 1.21 -14.09
CA ARG A 165 -12.56 0.37 -14.62
C ARG A 165 -11.17 0.85 -14.18
N ASN A 166 -11.00 2.13 -13.87
CA ASN A 166 -9.73 2.73 -13.46
C ASN A 166 -9.67 3.08 -11.96
N VAL A 167 -10.69 2.75 -11.17
CA VAL A 167 -10.82 3.16 -9.77
C VAL A 167 -9.62 2.75 -8.90
N ASN A 168 -9.02 1.60 -9.20
CA ASN A 168 -7.87 1.05 -8.48
C ASN A 168 -6.61 1.93 -8.63
N LEU A 169 -6.51 2.74 -9.69
CA LEU A 169 -5.41 3.68 -9.89
C LEU A 169 -5.28 4.61 -8.68
N TRP A 170 -6.39 5.24 -8.27
CA TRP A 170 -6.41 6.22 -7.19
C TRP A 170 -6.00 5.63 -5.84
N TYR A 171 -6.40 4.40 -5.56
CA TYR A 171 -6.07 3.73 -4.30
C TYR A 171 -4.70 3.07 -4.29
N THR A 172 -4.08 2.79 -5.45
CA THR A 172 -2.86 1.97 -5.52
C THR A 172 -1.62 2.76 -5.93
N HIS A 173 -1.76 3.78 -6.77
CA HIS A 173 -0.65 4.52 -7.38
C HIS A 173 0.32 5.07 -6.35
N GLN A 174 1.64 4.89 -6.51
CA GLN A 174 2.65 5.26 -5.51
C GLN A 174 2.64 6.75 -5.12
N LEU A 175 2.18 7.63 -6.01
CA LEU A 175 2.03 9.08 -5.77
C LEU A 175 0.68 9.52 -5.17
N THR A 176 -0.20 8.59 -4.79
CA THR A 176 -1.46 8.92 -4.10
C THR A 176 -1.41 8.51 -2.63
N TRP A 177 -1.98 9.35 -1.78
CA TRP A 177 -2.28 9.04 -0.40
C TRP A 177 -3.64 8.36 -0.33
N VAL A 178 -3.83 7.50 0.66
CA VAL A 178 -5.12 6.87 0.96
C VAL A 178 -5.51 7.21 2.38
N TRP A 179 -6.68 7.81 2.53
CA TRP A 179 -7.31 8.01 3.83
C TRP A 179 -8.43 7.00 3.99
N ARG A 180 -8.40 6.21 5.07
CA ARG A 180 -9.47 5.30 5.46
C ARG A 180 -10.29 5.98 6.53
N LEU A 181 -11.59 6.16 6.28
CA LEU A 181 -12.53 6.62 7.30
C LEU A 181 -13.21 5.39 7.92
N THR A 182 -12.50 4.70 8.81
CA THR A 182 -12.95 3.42 9.39
C THR A 182 -14.11 3.57 10.37
N ARG A 183 -14.25 4.76 10.98
CA ARG A 183 -15.37 5.10 11.85
C ARG A 183 -16.59 5.49 11.01
N VAL A 184 -17.60 4.64 11.09
CA VAL A 184 -18.85 4.78 10.35
C VAL A 184 -19.96 5.41 11.21
N PRO A 185 -20.97 6.06 10.60
CA PRO A 185 -22.15 6.55 11.31
C PRO A 185 -22.93 5.44 12.02
N GLN A 186 -23.76 5.81 13.00
CA GLN A 186 -24.56 4.84 13.75
C GLN A 186 -25.53 4.08 12.82
N GLY A 187 -25.60 2.75 12.98
CA GLY A 187 -26.46 1.89 12.17
C GLY A 187 -25.90 1.53 10.79
N VAL A 188 -24.78 2.15 10.38
CA VAL A 188 -24.06 1.79 9.17
C VAL A 188 -23.21 0.54 9.44
N LYS A 189 -23.21 -0.42 8.51
CA LYS A 189 -22.39 -1.63 8.65
C LYS A 189 -20.90 -1.24 8.76
N PRO A 190 -20.15 -1.84 9.70
CA PRO A 190 -18.74 -1.54 9.93
C PRO A 190 -17.87 -1.60 8.68
N TYR A 191 -16.84 -0.76 8.67
CA TYR A 191 -15.91 -0.60 7.54
C TYR A 191 -15.23 -1.92 7.15
N ASP A 192 -14.73 -2.66 8.12
CA ASP A 192 -14.04 -3.94 7.95
C ASP A 192 -14.95 -5.06 7.43
N GLN A 193 -16.28 -4.90 7.48
CA GLN A 193 -17.25 -5.86 6.96
C GLN A 193 -17.69 -5.57 5.52
N ARG A 194 -17.13 -4.55 4.85
CA ARG A 194 -17.56 -4.11 3.53
C ARG A 194 -16.56 -4.51 2.45
N GLY A 195 -17.08 -4.96 1.29
CA GLY A 195 -16.25 -5.49 0.20
C GLY A 195 -15.38 -4.43 -0.47
N TRP A 196 -15.95 -3.29 -0.84
CA TRP A 196 -15.21 -2.18 -1.47
C TRP A 196 -14.14 -1.56 -0.55
N PRO A 197 -14.46 -1.15 0.69
CA PRO A 197 -13.44 -0.72 1.66
C PRO A 197 -12.33 -1.75 1.89
N PHE A 198 -12.66 -3.05 1.97
CA PHE A 198 -11.65 -4.10 2.09
C PHE A 198 -10.74 -4.18 0.86
N PHE A 199 -11.30 -4.09 -0.36
CA PHE A 199 -10.52 -4.00 -1.60
C PHE A 199 -9.58 -2.79 -1.60
N GLU A 200 -10.11 -1.61 -1.31
CA GLU A 200 -9.38 -0.33 -1.29
C GLU A 200 -8.22 -0.38 -0.29
N GLN A 201 -8.48 -0.90 0.93
CA GLN A 201 -7.46 -1.12 1.94
C GLN A 201 -6.36 -2.08 1.45
N CYS A 202 -6.72 -3.18 0.81
CA CYS A 202 -5.75 -4.18 0.36
C CYS A 202 -4.87 -3.65 -0.78
N VAL A 203 -5.44 -2.92 -1.75
CA VAL A 203 -4.64 -2.37 -2.86
C VAL A 203 -3.79 -1.18 -2.43
N ALA A 204 -4.28 -0.35 -1.51
CA ALA A 204 -3.47 0.70 -0.87
C ALA A 204 -2.28 0.12 -0.10
N GLY A 205 -2.42 -1.10 0.42
CA GLY A 205 -1.40 -1.81 1.16
C GLY A 205 -0.27 -2.43 0.33
N LEU A 206 -0.31 -2.35 -1.01
CA LEU A 206 0.66 -3.01 -1.89
C LEU A 206 2.00 -2.27 -1.94
N VAL A 207 2.06 -1.08 -2.53
CA VAL A 207 3.34 -0.41 -2.88
C VAL A 207 3.57 0.93 -2.20
N LYS A 208 2.61 1.39 -1.40
CA LYS A 208 2.73 2.68 -0.71
C LYS A 208 3.69 2.58 0.47
N ASP A 209 4.21 3.72 0.92
CA ASP A 209 4.91 3.85 2.19
C ASP A 209 3.91 3.89 3.37
N ALA A 210 4.40 3.80 4.61
CA ALA A 210 3.55 3.74 5.80
C ALA A 210 2.74 5.03 6.02
N ASP A 211 3.36 6.19 5.81
CA ASP A 211 2.79 7.54 5.95
C ASP A 211 1.78 7.91 4.85
N MET A 212 1.73 7.11 3.78
CA MET A 212 0.84 7.32 2.63
C MET A 212 -0.52 6.65 2.80
N VAL A 213 -0.72 5.84 3.84
CA VAL A 213 -2.00 5.16 4.14
C VAL A 213 -2.39 5.46 5.58
N LEU A 214 -3.36 6.35 5.77
CA LEU A 214 -3.77 6.83 7.08
C LEU A 214 -5.19 6.34 7.41
N ASP A 215 -5.38 5.82 8.61
CA ASP A 215 -6.72 5.67 9.20
C ASP A 215 -7.13 6.95 9.91
N ILE A 216 -7.95 7.75 9.24
CA ILE A 216 -8.49 9.00 9.78
C ILE A 216 -9.81 8.79 10.54
N GLY A 217 -10.28 7.54 10.65
CA GLY A 217 -11.42 7.16 11.49
C GLY A 217 -11.07 6.98 12.96
N VAL A 218 -9.80 7.05 13.33
CA VAL A 218 -9.33 6.85 14.72
C VAL A 218 -9.95 7.89 15.66
N GLU A 219 -10.41 7.42 16.81
CA GLU A 219 -11.01 8.27 17.84
C GLU A 219 -9.98 9.24 18.43
N GLY A 220 -10.37 10.52 18.53
CA GLY A 220 -9.52 11.57 19.10
C GLY A 220 -8.66 12.32 18.08
N GLN A 221 -8.70 11.93 16.80
CA GLN A 221 -8.01 12.65 15.71
C GLN A 221 -8.41 14.13 15.66
N GLU A 222 -9.66 14.44 16.05
CA GLU A 222 -10.19 15.80 16.09
C GLU A 222 -9.44 16.72 17.08
N ALA A 223 -8.74 16.15 18.06
CA ALA A 223 -7.95 16.88 19.06
C ALA A 223 -6.52 17.21 18.58
N CYS A 224 -6.12 16.72 17.41
CA CYS A 224 -4.79 16.99 16.86
C CYS A 224 -4.62 18.48 16.53
N LYS A 225 -3.46 19.04 16.89
CA LYS A 225 -3.12 20.46 16.64
C LYS A 225 -2.18 20.68 15.47
N HIS A 226 -1.44 19.64 15.10
CA HIS A 226 -0.43 19.66 14.04
C HIS A 226 -0.54 18.40 13.20
N TYR A 227 -0.22 18.50 11.91
CA TYR A 227 -0.34 17.38 10.97
C TYR A 227 0.52 16.18 11.36
N GLN A 228 1.72 16.39 11.91
CA GLN A 228 2.61 15.31 12.36
C GLN A 228 2.00 14.48 13.50
N GLN A 229 1.21 15.12 14.38
CA GLN A 229 0.49 14.42 15.44
C GLN A 229 -0.62 13.55 14.86
N LEU A 230 -1.36 14.10 13.89
CA LEU A 230 -2.42 13.39 13.18
C LEU A 230 -1.84 12.19 12.42
N GLU A 231 -0.80 12.41 11.63
CA GLU A 231 -0.08 11.37 10.89
C GLU A 231 0.33 10.23 11.82
N ALA A 232 1.08 10.51 12.89
CA ALA A 232 1.51 9.49 13.85
C ALA A 232 0.36 8.70 14.48
N MET A 233 -0.78 9.35 14.74
CA MET A 233 -1.99 8.69 15.27
C MET A 233 -2.68 7.80 14.23
N CYS A 234 -2.68 8.24 12.96
CA CYS A 234 -3.41 7.62 11.87
C CYS A 234 -2.58 6.60 11.06
N THR A 235 -1.26 6.55 11.20
CA THR A 235 -0.39 5.61 10.44
C THR A 235 -0.59 4.13 10.84
N ALA A 236 -1.23 3.85 11.98
CA ALA A 236 -1.37 2.49 12.48
C ALA A 236 -2.29 1.58 11.64
N GLY A 237 -2.05 0.26 11.70
CA GLY A 237 -3.02 -0.74 11.27
C GLY A 237 -3.10 -1.01 9.77
N ARG A 238 -1.99 -0.86 9.03
CA ARG A 238 -1.85 -1.43 7.68
C ARG A 238 -1.41 -2.88 7.78
N GLY A 239 -2.20 -3.78 7.19
CA GLY A 239 -1.82 -5.18 7.02
C GLY A 239 -0.86 -5.38 5.84
N PRO A 240 -0.14 -6.51 5.80
CA PRO A 240 0.71 -6.86 4.66
C PRO A 240 -0.12 -7.15 3.40
N PRO A 241 0.49 -7.07 2.21
CA PRO A 241 -0.13 -7.51 0.97
C PRO A 241 -0.68 -8.93 1.07
N LEU A 242 -1.89 -9.14 0.58
CA LEU A 242 -2.51 -10.46 0.52
C LEU A 242 -2.36 -11.04 -0.89
N VAL A 243 -1.85 -12.27 -1.00
CA VAL A 243 -1.94 -12.98 -2.29
C VAL A 243 -3.42 -13.17 -2.68
N PRO A 244 -3.77 -13.19 -3.98
CA PRO A 244 -5.16 -13.20 -4.45
C PRO A 244 -6.05 -14.29 -3.81
N ARG A 245 -5.51 -15.49 -3.59
CA ARG A 245 -6.24 -16.58 -2.91
C ARG A 245 -6.68 -16.23 -1.48
N LEU A 246 -5.82 -15.53 -0.71
CA LEU A 246 -6.13 -15.13 0.66
C LEU A 246 -7.11 -13.96 0.65
N PHE A 247 -6.90 -12.99 -0.25
CA PHE A 247 -7.85 -11.91 -0.47
C PHE A 247 -9.26 -12.43 -0.76
N ASN A 248 -9.43 -13.36 -1.71
CA ASN A 248 -10.73 -13.94 -2.06
C ASN A 248 -11.36 -14.68 -0.86
N SER A 249 -10.54 -15.41 -0.08
CA SER A 249 -11.03 -16.07 1.13
C SER A 249 -11.62 -15.08 2.14
N HIS A 250 -10.95 -13.94 2.38
CA HIS A 250 -11.49 -12.90 3.24
C HIS A 250 -12.68 -12.16 2.62
N LEU A 251 -12.64 -11.90 1.31
CA LEU A 251 -13.69 -11.19 0.58
C LEU A 251 -15.04 -11.93 0.65
N SER A 252 -15.03 -13.26 0.66
CA SER A 252 -16.24 -14.10 0.74
C SER A 252 -17.15 -13.80 1.93
N SER A 253 -16.59 -13.25 3.01
CA SER A 253 -17.33 -12.85 4.22
C SER A 253 -17.82 -11.40 4.20
N LYS A 254 -17.41 -10.61 3.21
CA LYS A 254 -17.67 -9.17 3.13
C LYS A 254 -19.00 -8.89 2.46
N ALA A 255 -19.63 -7.79 2.87
CA ALA A 255 -20.89 -7.35 2.32
C ALA A 255 -20.72 -6.46 1.09
N PHE A 256 -21.49 -6.76 0.05
CA PHE A 256 -21.66 -5.93 -1.12
C PHE A 256 -23.09 -5.42 -1.22
N THR A 257 -23.26 -4.28 -1.87
CA THR A 257 -24.57 -3.73 -2.24
C THR A 257 -25.20 -4.51 -3.39
N ASN A 258 -24.38 -5.14 -4.25
CA ASN A 258 -24.81 -6.00 -5.35
C ASN A 258 -23.91 -7.24 -5.45
N ASN A 259 -24.49 -8.43 -5.68
CA ASN A 259 -23.72 -9.67 -5.84
C ASN A 259 -22.75 -9.64 -7.03
N ALA A 260 -23.06 -8.89 -8.10
CA ALA A 260 -22.17 -8.71 -9.24
C ALA A 260 -20.85 -8.00 -8.88
N ASP A 261 -20.85 -7.22 -7.79
CA ASP A 261 -19.67 -6.50 -7.32
C ASP A 261 -18.60 -7.47 -6.80
N HIS A 262 -18.99 -8.64 -6.27
CA HIS A 262 -18.05 -9.60 -5.69
C HIS A 262 -17.05 -10.12 -6.73
N SER A 263 -17.54 -10.75 -7.81
CA SER A 263 -16.67 -11.28 -8.87
C SER A 263 -15.93 -10.18 -9.61
N PHE A 264 -16.52 -8.99 -9.73
CA PHE A 264 -15.81 -7.84 -10.27
C PHE A 264 -14.60 -7.49 -9.39
N VAL A 265 -14.79 -7.37 -8.07
CA VAL A 265 -13.73 -7.01 -7.12
C VAL A 265 -12.65 -8.07 -7.02
N GLU A 266 -12.98 -9.37 -7.04
CA GLU A 266 -11.98 -10.44 -7.07
C GLU A 266 -11.06 -10.34 -8.29
N ASN A 267 -11.66 -10.21 -9.48
CA ASN A 267 -10.89 -10.07 -10.73
C ASN A 267 -10.07 -8.79 -10.74
N LYS A 268 -10.64 -7.69 -10.23
CA LYS A 268 -9.97 -6.39 -10.14
C LYS A 268 -8.79 -6.43 -9.18
N TYR A 269 -8.92 -7.14 -8.06
CA TYR A 269 -7.84 -7.34 -7.10
C TYR A 269 -6.72 -8.18 -7.71
N LEU A 270 -7.04 -9.32 -8.32
CA LEU A 270 -6.06 -10.16 -9.00
C LEU A 270 -5.27 -9.37 -10.04
N GLN A 271 -5.97 -8.62 -10.90
CA GLN A 271 -5.35 -7.76 -11.89
C GLN A 271 -4.41 -6.73 -11.22
N THR A 272 -4.93 -5.94 -10.29
CA THR A 272 -4.18 -4.86 -9.63
C THR A 272 -2.96 -5.42 -8.89
N PHE A 273 -3.15 -6.47 -8.10
CA PHE A 273 -2.08 -7.16 -7.38
C PHE A 273 -1.00 -7.65 -8.34
N THR A 274 -1.38 -8.29 -9.44
CA THR A 274 -0.44 -8.83 -10.40
C THR A 274 0.38 -7.73 -11.06
N GLU A 275 -0.28 -6.69 -11.60
CA GLU A 275 0.39 -5.59 -12.29
C GLU A 275 1.38 -4.87 -11.35
N VAL A 276 0.93 -4.57 -10.14
CA VAL A 276 1.67 -3.78 -9.15
C VAL A 276 2.82 -4.58 -8.55
N MET A 277 2.56 -5.79 -8.06
CA MET A 277 3.61 -6.60 -7.43
C MET A 277 4.66 -7.06 -8.44
N ALA A 278 4.26 -7.35 -9.69
CA ALA A 278 5.23 -7.78 -10.70
C ALA A 278 6.18 -6.64 -11.10
N SER A 279 5.69 -5.41 -11.21
CA SER A 279 6.48 -4.26 -11.67
C SER A 279 7.26 -3.53 -10.58
N ALA A 280 6.85 -3.65 -9.31
CA ALA A 280 7.51 -3.02 -8.18
C ALA A 280 9.00 -3.39 -8.11
N ASP A 281 9.87 -2.39 -8.16
CA ASP A 281 11.31 -2.49 -7.95
C ASP A 281 11.72 -2.22 -6.50
N GLU A 282 10.88 -1.50 -5.76
CA GLU A 282 11.04 -1.15 -4.37
C GLU A 282 9.75 -1.41 -3.56
N LEU A 283 9.89 -2.06 -2.40
CA LEU A 283 8.82 -2.23 -1.42
C LEU A 283 9.27 -1.70 -0.05
N ILE A 284 8.59 -0.65 0.42
CA ILE A 284 8.89 0.00 1.70
C ILE A 284 7.80 -0.35 2.71
N TYR A 285 8.11 -1.35 3.54
CA TYR A 285 7.28 -1.85 4.61
C TYR A 285 7.90 -1.60 5.98
N SER A 286 8.51 -0.43 6.14
CA SER A 286 9.17 -0.05 7.39
C SER A 286 8.18 0.58 8.37
N SER A 287 8.39 0.36 9.68
CA SER A 287 7.61 1.00 10.75
C SER A 287 6.10 0.69 10.76
N LEU A 288 5.72 -0.54 10.41
CA LEU A 288 4.32 -1.00 10.37
C LEU A 288 3.91 -1.84 11.58
N ALA A 289 4.82 -2.02 12.54
CA ALA A 289 4.64 -2.87 13.72
C ALA A 289 4.36 -4.35 13.40
N TRP A 290 4.77 -4.81 12.22
CA TRP A 290 4.59 -6.18 11.75
C TRP A 290 5.44 -7.19 12.53
N GLY A 291 4.89 -8.36 12.82
CA GLY A 291 5.56 -9.48 13.47
C GLY A 291 5.64 -10.71 12.57
N ALA A 292 5.69 -11.89 13.20
CA ALA A 292 5.83 -13.17 12.49
C ALA A 292 4.64 -13.50 11.57
N GLU A 293 3.41 -13.24 12.04
CA GLU A 293 2.17 -13.45 11.28
C GLU A 293 2.16 -12.64 9.97
N GLU A 294 2.57 -11.38 10.03
CA GLU A 294 2.63 -10.53 8.83
C GLU A 294 3.77 -10.93 7.89
N MET A 295 4.88 -11.42 8.44
CA MET A 295 6.01 -11.90 7.63
C MET A 295 5.65 -13.10 6.75
N HIS A 296 4.76 -13.99 7.19
CA HIS A 296 4.25 -15.07 6.33
C HIS A 296 3.61 -14.52 5.04
N HIS A 297 2.85 -13.43 5.15
CA HIS A 297 2.23 -12.77 4.00
C HIS A 297 3.25 -12.07 3.11
N VAL A 298 4.24 -11.39 3.71
CA VAL A 298 5.35 -10.76 2.96
C VAL A 298 6.11 -11.82 2.15
N VAL A 299 6.42 -12.97 2.74
CA VAL A 299 7.11 -14.06 2.02
C VAL A 299 6.23 -14.63 0.90
N ALA A 300 4.92 -14.78 1.15
CA ALA A 300 3.99 -15.31 0.16
C ALA A 300 3.87 -14.44 -1.11
N VAL A 301 4.17 -13.14 -1.05
CA VAL A 301 4.13 -12.26 -2.23
C VAL A 301 5.43 -12.20 -3.01
N LEU A 302 6.57 -12.62 -2.44
CA LEU A 302 7.87 -12.57 -3.14
C LEU A 302 7.89 -13.29 -4.49
N PRO A 303 7.24 -14.46 -4.69
CA PRO A 303 7.18 -15.12 -6.00
C PRO A 303 6.48 -14.30 -7.10
N TRP A 304 5.64 -13.33 -6.72
CA TRP A 304 4.93 -12.44 -7.63
C TRP A 304 5.76 -11.21 -8.01
N CYS A 305 6.84 -10.95 -7.29
CA CYS A 305 7.72 -9.81 -7.50
C CYS A 305 8.74 -10.11 -8.61
N LYS A 306 8.45 -9.67 -9.84
CA LYS A 306 9.30 -9.96 -11.01
C LYS A 306 10.41 -8.94 -11.26
N ASN A 307 10.35 -7.79 -10.59
CA ASN A 307 11.31 -6.70 -10.75
C ASN A 307 11.92 -6.20 -9.42
N LEU A 308 11.59 -6.84 -8.28
CA LEU A 308 11.94 -6.33 -6.95
C LEU A 308 13.46 -6.37 -6.68
N GLN A 309 14.03 -5.20 -6.43
CA GLN A 309 15.44 -4.98 -6.13
C GLN A 309 15.67 -4.49 -4.69
N HIS A 310 14.69 -3.81 -4.10
CA HIS A 310 14.83 -3.20 -2.78
C HIS A 310 13.65 -3.56 -1.86
N LEU A 311 13.94 -4.18 -0.71
CA LEU A 311 12.94 -4.53 0.30
C LEU A 311 13.33 -3.95 1.65
N TYR A 312 12.47 -3.07 2.19
CA TYR A 312 12.70 -2.40 3.48
C TYR A 312 11.65 -2.81 4.50
N LEU A 313 12.08 -3.50 5.53
CA LEU A 313 11.29 -4.03 6.64
C LEU A 313 11.81 -3.51 8.00
N ALA A 314 12.49 -2.36 8.00
CA ALA A 314 13.10 -1.81 9.20
C ALA A 314 12.06 -1.25 10.18
N GLY A 315 12.33 -1.28 11.48
CA GLY A 315 11.42 -0.68 12.48
C GLY A 315 10.13 -1.47 12.72
N ASN A 316 10.16 -2.78 12.50
CA ASN A 316 9.03 -3.68 12.80
C ASN A 316 9.31 -4.48 14.08
N ARG A 317 8.52 -5.53 14.34
CA ARG A 317 8.63 -6.45 15.48
C ARG A 317 8.99 -7.87 15.01
N ILE A 318 9.79 -7.96 13.96
CA ILE A 318 10.15 -9.24 13.33
C ILE A 318 11.13 -9.98 14.23
N THR A 319 10.82 -11.23 14.56
CA THR A 319 11.66 -12.11 15.39
C THR A 319 12.24 -13.28 14.59
N ASP A 320 11.46 -13.85 13.68
CA ASP A 320 11.84 -14.97 12.81
C ASP A 320 11.93 -14.52 11.35
N VAL A 321 13.06 -14.86 10.71
CA VAL A 321 13.38 -14.55 9.32
C VAL A 321 13.66 -15.81 8.49
N SER A 322 13.37 -17.00 9.03
CA SER A 322 13.70 -18.28 8.41
C SER A 322 13.03 -18.46 7.05
N GLU A 323 11.74 -18.11 6.94
CA GLU A 323 10.99 -18.17 5.68
C GLU A 323 11.50 -17.15 4.65
N LEU A 324 11.79 -15.93 5.10
CA LEU A 324 12.36 -14.89 4.26
C LEU A 324 13.73 -15.34 3.72
N ALA A 325 14.59 -15.88 4.57
CA ALA A 325 15.88 -16.41 4.14
C ALA A 325 15.74 -17.54 3.11
N SER A 326 14.78 -18.45 3.29
CA SER A 326 14.48 -19.51 2.33
C SER A 326 14.04 -18.94 0.98
N ALA A 327 13.14 -17.96 0.99
CA ALA A 327 12.67 -17.29 -0.23
C ALA A 327 13.76 -16.51 -0.96
N LEU A 328 14.74 -15.95 -0.23
CA LEU A 328 15.88 -15.27 -0.84
C LEU A 328 16.84 -16.22 -1.55
N ALA A 329 16.91 -17.49 -1.15
CA ALA A 329 17.79 -18.45 -1.81
C ALA A 329 17.43 -18.69 -3.28
N SER A 330 16.16 -18.48 -3.66
CA SER A 330 15.68 -18.53 -5.04
C SER A 330 15.54 -17.16 -5.70
N ASN A 331 15.63 -16.05 -4.94
CA ASN A 331 15.55 -14.70 -5.48
C ASN A 331 16.89 -14.28 -6.10
N GLN A 332 16.87 -13.90 -7.38
CA GLN A 332 18.07 -13.53 -8.14
C GLN A 332 18.17 -12.03 -8.45
N MET A 333 17.26 -11.20 -7.94
CA MET A 333 17.19 -9.77 -8.29
C MET A 333 17.33 -8.83 -7.09
N LEU A 334 17.05 -9.30 -5.87
CA LEU A 334 17.06 -8.45 -4.70
C LEU A 334 18.49 -8.00 -4.37
N LYS A 335 18.73 -6.69 -4.48
CA LYS A 335 20.00 -6.03 -4.21
C LYS A 335 20.09 -5.53 -2.78
N THR A 336 19.00 -5.00 -2.23
CA THR A 336 18.98 -4.41 -0.90
C THR A 336 17.90 -5.05 -0.03
N LEU A 337 18.30 -5.53 1.15
CA LEU A 337 17.40 -5.94 2.21
C LEU A 337 17.70 -5.16 3.49
N SER A 338 16.68 -4.48 4.01
CA SER A 338 16.78 -3.74 5.27
C SER A 338 15.85 -4.30 6.33
N LEU A 339 16.43 -4.81 7.42
CA LEU A 339 15.76 -5.42 8.56
C LEU A 339 16.23 -4.81 9.89
N GLY A 340 16.88 -3.65 9.85
CA GLY A 340 17.36 -3.00 11.08
C GLY A 340 16.21 -2.54 11.99
N ASN A 341 16.48 -2.36 13.29
CA ASN A 341 15.47 -2.00 14.29
C ASN A 341 14.31 -3.02 14.33
N ASN A 342 14.64 -4.29 14.56
CA ASN A 342 13.69 -5.39 14.75
C ASN A 342 14.10 -6.21 15.99
N GLU A 343 13.54 -7.40 16.17
CA GLU A 343 13.79 -8.28 17.30
C GLU A 343 14.43 -9.62 16.89
N ILE A 344 15.20 -9.61 15.78
CA ILE A 344 15.78 -10.82 15.18
C ILE A 344 16.93 -11.32 16.05
N ALA A 345 16.90 -12.60 16.42
CA ALA A 345 17.98 -13.25 17.19
C ALA A 345 18.79 -14.26 16.38
N ASP A 346 18.14 -15.00 15.46
CA ASP A 346 18.77 -16.01 14.62
C ASP A 346 18.83 -15.55 13.15
N ILE A 347 20.06 -15.43 12.63
CA ILE A 347 20.33 -15.13 11.21
C ILE A 347 20.97 -16.30 10.46
N SER A 348 20.99 -17.48 11.05
CA SER A 348 21.59 -18.69 10.46
C SER A 348 20.97 -19.03 9.10
N GLY A 349 19.66 -18.76 8.94
CA GLY A 349 18.95 -18.87 7.67
C GLY A 349 19.57 -18.01 6.58
N PHE A 350 19.81 -16.73 6.85
CA PHE A 350 20.49 -15.85 5.90
C PHE A 350 21.91 -16.32 5.62
N GLY A 351 22.64 -16.82 6.63
CA GLY A 351 23.95 -17.41 6.40
C GLY A 351 23.90 -18.56 5.38
N ARG A 352 22.90 -19.43 5.43
CA ARG A 352 22.73 -20.51 4.44
C ARG A 352 22.33 -19.98 3.05
N ALA A 353 21.40 -19.03 3.01
CA ALA A 353 20.87 -18.48 1.76
C ALA A 353 21.87 -17.59 1.00
N LEU A 354 22.77 -16.90 1.71
CA LEU A 354 23.70 -15.92 1.15
C LEU A 354 24.61 -16.51 0.06
N VAL A 355 24.92 -17.81 0.12
CA VAL A 355 25.73 -18.51 -0.89
C VAL A 355 25.01 -18.56 -2.26
N SER A 356 23.68 -18.59 -2.27
CA SER A 356 22.87 -18.63 -3.49
C SER A 356 22.42 -17.25 -3.97
N CYS A 357 22.58 -16.21 -3.15
CA CYS A 357 22.19 -14.84 -3.46
C CYS A 357 23.22 -14.22 -4.40
N LYS A 358 22.87 -14.06 -5.69
CA LYS A 358 23.78 -13.54 -6.73
C LYS A 358 23.66 -12.04 -7.02
N ALA A 359 22.62 -11.39 -6.49
CA ALA A 359 22.38 -9.97 -6.69
C ALA A 359 22.46 -9.14 -5.41
N MET A 360 22.51 -9.76 -4.23
CA MET A 360 22.46 -9.03 -2.97
C MET A 360 23.73 -8.25 -2.74
N GLU A 361 23.60 -6.93 -2.69
CA GLU A 361 24.67 -5.94 -2.53
C GLU A 361 24.66 -5.34 -1.13
N THR A 362 23.49 -5.16 -0.52
CA THR A 362 23.33 -4.51 0.78
C THR A 362 22.41 -5.30 1.71
N LEU A 363 22.91 -5.65 2.90
CA LEU A 363 22.15 -6.26 3.97
C LEU A 363 22.26 -5.42 5.25
N LYS A 364 21.12 -4.93 5.76
CA LYS A 364 21.07 -4.14 7.00
C LYS A 364 20.31 -4.89 8.09
N LEU A 365 21.00 -5.22 9.17
CA LEU A 365 20.53 -5.98 10.35
C LEU A 365 20.87 -5.27 11.67
N HIS A 366 21.25 -3.99 11.62
CA HIS A 366 21.60 -3.20 12.81
C HIS A 366 20.44 -3.07 13.80
N ASN A 367 20.73 -2.86 15.08
CA ASN A 367 19.74 -2.73 16.14
C ASN A 367 18.74 -3.91 16.15
N ASN A 368 19.27 -5.10 16.41
CA ASN A 368 18.51 -6.35 16.56
C ASN A 368 18.99 -7.09 17.82
N LYS A 369 18.60 -8.34 18.02
CA LYS A 369 18.97 -9.19 19.16
C LYS A 369 19.95 -10.31 18.76
N ILE A 370 20.74 -10.11 17.70
CA ILE A 370 21.58 -11.16 17.11
C ILE A 370 22.76 -11.43 18.04
N SER A 371 22.86 -12.65 18.56
CA SER A 371 23.97 -13.08 19.43
C SER A 371 24.89 -14.13 18.79
N ASP A 372 24.45 -14.78 17.70
CA ASP A 372 25.28 -15.73 16.95
C ASP A 372 25.32 -15.42 15.45
N ILE A 373 26.52 -15.10 14.96
CA ILE A 373 26.82 -14.83 13.55
C ILE A 373 27.76 -15.89 12.93
N GLY A 374 28.02 -17.00 13.62
CA GLY A 374 29.01 -17.99 13.19
C GLY A 374 28.67 -18.67 11.87
N VAL A 375 27.39 -19.06 11.67
CA VAL A 375 26.92 -19.63 10.40
C VAL A 375 27.05 -18.61 9.28
N PHE A 376 26.62 -17.38 9.52
CA PHE A 376 26.69 -16.29 8.55
C PHE A 376 28.14 -16.01 8.12
N THR A 377 29.06 -15.90 9.10
CA THR A 377 30.48 -15.65 8.88
C THR A 377 31.14 -16.73 8.01
N ARG A 378 30.85 -18.02 8.25
CA ARG A 378 31.40 -19.12 7.45
C ARG A 378 30.93 -19.10 6.00
N SER A 379 29.66 -18.75 5.77
CA SER A 379 29.08 -18.69 4.44
C SER A 379 29.51 -17.45 3.65
N LEU A 380 29.79 -16.34 4.34
CA LEU A 380 30.18 -15.08 3.73
C LEU A 380 31.40 -15.22 2.80
N ALA A 381 32.34 -16.11 3.11
CA ALA A 381 33.53 -16.37 2.28
C ALA A 381 33.19 -16.85 0.86
N LYS A 382 31.99 -17.40 0.64
CA LYS A 382 31.52 -17.85 -0.68
C LYS A 382 30.67 -16.81 -1.42
N ASN A 383 30.28 -15.73 -0.74
CA ASN A 383 29.49 -14.66 -1.34
C ASN A 383 30.40 -13.53 -1.80
N THR A 384 30.30 -13.18 -3.09
CA THR A 384 31.12 -12.15 -3.73
C THR A 384 30.34 -10.88 -4.06
N THR A 385 29.03 -10.88 -3.84
CA THR A 385 28.13 -9.80 -4.29
C THR A 385 27.85 -8.79 -3.19
N LEU A 386 27.85 -9.23 -1.92
CA LEU A 386 27.54 -8.37 -0.79
C LEU A 386 28.64 -7.32 -0.65
N ALA A 387 28.27 -6.06 -0.88
CA ALA A 387 29.16 -4.91 -0.87
C ALA A 387 29.06 -4.13 0.44
N SER A 388 27.89 -4.11 1.10
CA SER A 388 27.66 -3.41 2.37
C SER A 388 26.90 -4.28 3.38
N LEU A 389 27.41 -4.37 4.61
CA LEU A 389 26.80 -5.09 5.72
C LEU A 389 26.72 -4.22 6.96
N ARG A 390 25.51 -4.09 7.52
CA ARG A 390 25.26 -3.36 8.77
C ARG A 390 24.75 -4.31 9.85
N LEU A 391 25.51 -4.48 10.92
CA LEU A 391 25.24 -5.36 12.07
C LEU A 391 25.48 -4.67 13.42
N GLN A 392 25.80 -3.37 13.43
CA GLN A 392 25.98 -2.62 14.67
C GLN A 392 24.74 -2.70 15.59
N ASP A 393 24.94 -2.46 16.89
CA ASP A 393 23.88 -2.52 17.90
C ASP A 393 23.21 -3.92 17.96
N ASN A 394 24.03 -4.97 18.03
CA ASN A 394 23.61 -6.35 18.28
C ASN A 394 24.42 -6.93 19.46
N SER A 395 24.16 -8.20 19.81
CA SER A 395 24.65 -8.84 21.04
C SER A 395 25.68 -9.97 20.80
N PHE A 396 26.35 -10.00 19.65
CA PHE A 396 27.40 -10.99 19.37
C PHE A 396 28.73 -10.60 20.02
N SER A 397 29.57 -11.59 20.31
CA SER A 397 30.84 -11.40 21.02
C SER A 397 31.93 -10.73 20.17
N ASP A 398 32.92 -10.10 20.82
CA ASP A 398 34.11 -9.54 20.16
C ASP A 398 34.87 -10.59 19.33
N ALA A 399 34.90 -11.85 19.78
CA ALA A 399 35.52 -12.94 19.04
C ALA A 399 34.80 -13.22 17.71
N GLN A 400 33.47 -13.19 17.71
CA GLN A 400 32.67 -13.31 16.49
C GLN A 400 32.83 -12.08 15.60
N ARG A 401 32.88 -10.87 16.18
CA ARG A 401 33.14 -9.60 15.47
C ARG A 401 34.45 -9.67 14.67
N GLN A 402 35.56 -10.01 15.34
CA GLN A 402 36.87 -10.17 14.70
C GLN A 402 36.89 -11.31 13.66
N GLY A 403 36.13 -12.38 13.91
CA GLY A 403 35.94 -13.46 12.95
C GLY A 403 35.29 -12.96 11.66
N LEU A 404 34.24 -12.15 11.77
CA LEU A 404 33.52 -11.56 10.65
C LEU A 404 34.37 -10.53 9.89
N GLU A 405 35.10 -9.65 10.59
CA GLU A 405 36.03 -8.69 9.97
C GLU A 405 37.07 -9.40 9.10
N ARG A 406 37.71 -10.46 9.63
CA ARG A 406 38.68 -11.27 8.86
C ARG A 406 38.04 -11.93 7.65
N ALA A 407 36.85 -12.50 7.80
CA ALA A 407 36.12 -13.12 6.69
C ALA A 407 35.74 -12.11 5.60
N TRP A 408 35.35 -10.89 6.00
CA TRP A 408 35.00 -9.80 5.09
C TRP A 408 36.20 -9.33 4.27
N VAL A 409 37.34 -9.08 4.91
CA VAL A 409 38.57 -8.68 4.22
C VAL A 409 39.11 -9.80 3.34
N ALA A 410 39.07 -11.06 3.81
CA ALA A 410 39.58 -12.21 3.07
C ALA A 410 38.86 -12.44 1.72
N ARG A 411 37.58 -12.06 1.63
CA ARG A 411 36.82 -12.10 0.37
C ARG A 411 36.94 -10.83 -0.48
N GLY A 412 37.78 -9.87 -0.08
CA GLY A 412 37.99 -8.60 -0.79
C GLY A 412 36.94 -7.52 -0.51
N GLY A 413 36.19 -7.63 0.59
CA GLY A 413 35.22 -6.60 0.97
C GLY A 413 35.89 -5.31 1.46
N ASP A 414 35.30 -4.16 1.13
CA ASP A 414 35.74 -2.85 1.59
C ASP A 414 35.47 -2.69 3.10
N PRO A 415 36.50 -2.44 3.94
CA PRO A 415 36.31 -2.21 5.38
C PRO A 415 35.37 -1.04 5.70
N GLU A 416 35.25 -0.02 4.84
CA GLU A 416 34.35 1.12 5.06
C GLU A 416 32.86 0.76 4.88
N GLN A 417 32.57 -0.40 4.29
CA GLN A 417 31.22 -0.90 4.06
C GLN A 417 30.78 -1.97 5.07
N LEU A 418 31.61 -2.27 6.07
CA LEU A 418 31.32 -3.19 7.16
C LEU A 418 31.09 -2.41 8.46
N PHE A 419 29.85 -2.42 8.95
CA PHE A 419 29.46 -1.75 10.19
C PHE A 419 29.08 -2.79 11.23
N LEU A 420 29.85 -2.90 12.33
CA LEU A 420 29.72 -3.92 13.37
C LEU A 420 29.53 -3.37 14.77
#